data_AF-A0A950MH63-F1
#
_entry.id   AF-A0A950MH63-F1
#
_cell.length_a   1.000
_cell.length_b   1.000
_cell.length_c   1.000
_cell.angle_alpha   90.00
_cell.angle_beta   90.00
_cell.angle_gamma   90.00
#
_symmetry.space_group_name_H-M   'P 1'
#
loop_
_entity.id
_entity.type
_entity.pdbx_description
1 polymer ?
#
loop_
_entity_poly.entity_id
_entity_poly.type
_entity_poly.pdbx_seq_one_letter_code
_entity_poly.pdbx_strand_id
1 'polypeptide(L)'
;MSAPQLNPPQREAIHHLDGPLLVLAGAGSGKTRVITFKITHLIRHGNIPARHIAAITFTNKAAREMLERVGKLLTAQEIRGITVSTFHSLGMQILRQEATQLGYKPQFSILDAFDAGKIIADILKSTHKDEVRKVQSQISLWKNDLKGPDQMLVEAQGEWESICARTYLAYQDTLTAYQAVDFDDLIRLPVQLFKTHPDILLKWQGKLRYLLIDEYQDTNTCQYQMVKLLAGVRGQFTAVGDDDQSIYAWRGANMENLRLLQQDFPQLKIIKLEQNYRSTARILRAANSVISNNPKLFEKQLWSELGLGEPIHVVQCKDEEHEAELVVQRLLAHKFEYRTEFKDYAILYRGNYQARIFEQALRNQRIPYQMAGGQSFFDKPEIKDVLAYLRLLTNPDDDPAFIRAITTPKRGVGAGTLEKLGGWAGQCGKSLFATAFEPGFRVQVQAAQLEPLSQFCEFINRLQYRVTREPAGELAMELVKAIGYEAWLYDSEDSPRIAETKWKNVLELVAWLAKKGEADGKNLIELSQTIALITMLEGRDEGEVDAVKMSTLHASKGLEYPYVFL
;
A
#
# COMPACT_ATOMS: atom_id res chain seq x y z
N MET A 1 -18.18 29.79 -9.36
CA MET A 1 -17.59 29.76 -8.00
C MET A 1 -16.29 30.56 -8.05
N SER A 2 -16.17 31.64 -7.29
CA SER A 2 -14.95 32.43 -7.20
C SER A 2 -13.80 31.51 -6.75
N ALA A 3 -12.64 31.61 -7.40
CA ALA A 3 -11.46 30.84 -6.99
C ALA A 3 -11.17 31.18 -5.51
N PRO A 4 -11.07 30.19 -4.61
CA PRO A 4 -10.86 30.46 -3.20
C PRO A 4 -9.52 31.20 -3.03
N GLN A 5 -9.54 32.28 -2.25
CA GLN A 5 -8.42 33.20 -2.13
C GLN A 5 -7.18 32.45 -1.61
N LEU A 6 -6.14 32.36 -2.45
CA LEU A 6 -4.81 31.87 -2.05
C LEU A 6 -4.15 32.93 -1.19
N ASN A 7 -3.68 32.54 0.00
CA ASN A 7 -2.92 33.44 0.85
C ASN A 7 -1.52 33.71 0.24
N PRO A 8 -0.80 34.75 0.67
CA PRO A 8 0.48 35.11 0.07
C PRO A 8 1.51 33.95 0.04
N PRO A 9 1.73 33.18 1.12
CA PRO A 9 2.66 32.05 1.10
C PRO A 9 2.25 30.92 0.13
N GLN A 10 0.95 30.60 0.03
CA GLN A 10 0.47 29.61 -0.95
C GLN A 10 0.72 30.08 -2.38
N ARG A 11 0.47 31.35 -2.70
CA ARG A 11 0.77 31.93 -4.02
C ARG A 11 2.27 31.88 -4.32
N GLU A 12 3.10 32.22 -3.35
CA GLU A 12 4.55 32.17 -3.49
C GLU A 12 5.03 30.75 -3.82
N ALA A 13 4.53 29.74 -3.10
CA ALA A 13 4.83 28.33 -3.38
C ALA A 13 4.38 27.90 -4.78
N ILE A 14 3.19 28.33 -5.22
CA ILE A 14 2.66 28.04 -6.56
C ILE A 14 3.53 28.69 -7.66
N HIS A 15 3.99 29.91 -7.46
CA HIS A 15 4.72 30.66 -8.49
C HIS A 15 6.22 30.35 -8.56
N HIS A 16 6.82 29.75 -7.55
CA HIS A 16 8.27 29.46 -7.54
C HIS A 16 8.67 28.29 -8.46
N LEU A 17 9.14 28.54 -9.68
CA LEU A 17 9.48 27.49 -10.67
C LEU A 17 10.98 27.20 -10.80
N ASP A 18 11.84 28.07 -10.27
CA ASP A 18 13.25 28.16 -10.64
C ASP A 18 14.19 27.28 -9.81
N GLY A 19 13.68 26.22 -9.16
CA GLY A 19 14.52 25.34 -8.35
C GLY A 19 13.78 24.47 -7.34
N PRO A 20 14.54 23.84 -6.43
CA PRO A 20 13.99 22.95 -5.42
C PRO A 20 13.21 23.74 -4.37
N LEU A 21 12.01 23.27 -4.06
CA LEU A 21 11.10 23.90 -3.11
C LEU A 21 10.66 22.91 -2.04
N LEU A 22 10.80 23.31 -0.77
CA LEU A 22 10.15 22.68 0.37
C LEU A 22 9.04 23.59 0.89
N VAL A 23 7.81 23.11 0.84
CA VAL A 23 6.65 23.76 1.45
C VAL A 23 6.39 23.10 2.80
N LEU A 24 6.79 23.77 3.87
CA LEU A 24 6.55 23.34 5.25
C LEU A 24 5.13 23.74 5.64
N ALA A 25 4.23 22.77 5.65
CA ALA A 25 2.82 23.05 5.65
C ALA A 25 2.12 22.32 6.79
N GLY A 26 1.72 23.09 7.79
CA GLY A 26 1.03 22.59 8.97
C GLY A 26 -0.25 21.82 8.64
N ALA A 27 -0.77 21.09 9.64
CA ALA A 27 -2.08 20.46 9.53
C ALA A 27 -3.13 21.49 9.06
N GLY A 28 -3.97 21.12 8.09
CA GLY A 28 -5.04 22.00 7.59
C GLY A 28 -4.61 23.28 6.87
N SER A 29 -3.33 23.44 6.50
CA SER A 29 -2.81 24.66 5.84
C SER A 29 -3.00 24.74 4.32
N GLY A 30 -3.62 23.71 3.73
CA GLY A 30 -3.88 23.64 2.28
C GLY A 30 -2.75 22.99 1.46
N LYS A 31 -1.99 22.04 2.03
CA LYS A 31 -0.96 21.22 1.35
C LYS A 31 -1.35 20.77 -0.05
N THR A 32 -2.41 19.97 -0.13
CA THR A 32 -2.92 19.42 -1.40
C THR A 32 -3.37 20.51 -2.36
N ARG A 33 -3.90 21.64 -1.84
CA ARG A 33 -4.29 22.79 -2.66
C ARG A 33 -3.09 23.43 -3.33
N VAL A 34 -1.97 23.59 -2.62
CA VAL A 34 -0.74 24.10 -3.21
C VAL A 34 -0.26 23.18 -4.33
N ILE A 35 -0.24 21.87 -4.12
CA ILE A 35 0.18 20.91 -5.16
C ILE A 35 -0.71 20.98 -6.41
N THR A 36 -2.04 20.98 -6.26
CA THR A 36 -2.96 20.96 -7.42
C THR A 36 -2.90 22.25 -8.23
N PHE A 37 -2.81 23.40 -7.56
CA PHE A 37 -2.62 24.69 -8.23
C PHE A 37 -1.21 24.83 -8.83
N LYS A 38 -0.19 24.23 -8.20
CA LYS A 38 1.17 24.18 -8.74
C LYS A 38 1.22 23.43 -10.06
N ILE A 39 0.58 22.26 -10.15
CA ILE A 39 0.44 21.49 -11.40
C ILE A 39 -0.20 22.35 -12.49
N THR A 40 -1.29 23.05 -12.15
CA THR A 40 -1.98 23.96 -13.07
C THR A 40 -1.06 25.09 -13.55
N HIS A 41 -0.26 25.66 -12.65
CA HIS A 41 0.67 26.74 -12.96
C HIS A 41 1.85 26.26 -13.83
N LEU A 42 2.42 25.09 -13.53
CA LEU A 42 3.48 24.46 -14.33
C LEU A 42 3.05 24.24 -15.79
N ILE A 43 1.80 23.79 -16.00
CA ILE A 43 1.28 23.53 -17.34
C ILE A 43 0.98 24.83 -18.09
N ARG A 44 0.20 25.73 -17.48
CA ARG A 44 -0.32 26.93 -18.17
C ARG A 44 0.69 28.06 -18.29
N HIS A 45 1.55 28.23 -17.29
CA HIS A 45 2.48 29.37 -17.21
C HIS A 45 3.94 28.92 -17.27
N GLY A 46 4.26 27.78 -16.67
CA GLY A 46 5.60 27.18 -16.72
C GLY A 46 5.93 26.50 -18.05
N ASN A 47 4.95 26.35 -18.95
CA ASN A 47 5.09 25.69 -20.25
C ASN A 47 5.69 24.27 -20.16
N ILE A 48 5.38 23.53 -19.07
CA ILE A 48 5.77 22.14 -18.89
C ILE A 48 4.58 21.24 -19.25
N PRO A 49 4.64 20.46 -20.35
CA PRO A 49 3.58 19.52 -20.69
C PRO A 49 3.32 18.53 -19.56
N ALA A 50 2.04 18.19 -19.31
CA ALA A 50 1.63 17.27 -18.25
C ALA A 50 2.41 15.95 -18.20
N ARG A 51 2.72 15.36 -19.36
CA ARG A 51 3.55 14.15 -19.48
C ARG A 51 4.95 14.23 -18.86
N HIS A 52 5.41 15.44 -18.56
CA HIS A 52 6.68 15.71 -17.92
C HIS A 52 6.58 16.03 -16.42
N ILE A 53 5.38 15.94 -15.85
CA ILE A 53 5.11 16.21 -14.43
C ILE A 53 4.72 14.89 -13.75
N ALA A 54 5.37 14.61 -12.63
CA ALA A 54 4.97 13.55 -11.71
C ALA A 54 4.55 14.13 -10.37
N ALA A 55 3.36 13.78 -9.90
CA ALA A 55 2.89 14.05 -8.55
C ALA A 55 2.82 12.73 -7.77
N ILE A 56 3.60 12.65 -6.70
CA ILE A 56 3.85 11.44 -5.92
C ILE A 56 3.18 11.61 -4.55
N THR A 57 2.31 10.67 -4.18
CA THR A 57 1.59 10.64 -2.89
C THR A 57 1.92 9.38 -2.09
N PHE A 58 1.57 9.36 -0.81
CA PHE A 58 1.79 8.17 0.03
C PHE A 58 0.75 7.06 -0.20
N THR A 59 -0.50 7.42 -0.49
CA THR A 59 -1.61 6.46 -0.66
C THR A 59 -2.25 6.54 -2.05
N ASN A 60 -2.81 5.42 -2.51
CA ASN A 60 -3.57 5.36 -3.75
C ASN A 60 -4.83 6.24 -3.71
N LYS A 61 -5.46 6.38 -2.53
CA LYS A 61 -6.59 7.28 -2.32
C LYS A 61 -6.17 8.73 -2.55
N ALA A 62 -5.06 9.18 -1.94
CA ALA A 62 -4.54 10.53 -2.15
C ALA A 62 -4.18 10.81 -3.62
N ALA A 63 -3.60 9.83 -4.34
CA ALA A 63 -3.31 9.96 -5.77
C ALA A 63 -4.59 10.19 -6.59
N ARG A 64 -5.66 9.43 -6.32
CA ARG A 64 -6.95 9.55 -6.99
C ARG A 64 -7.62 10.90 -6.70
N GLU A 65 -7.71 11.27 -5.43
CA GLU A 65 -8.27 12.56 -5.02
C GLU A 65 -7.50 13.74 -5.63
N MET A 66 -6.16 13.64 -5.70
CA MET A 66 -5.33 14.65 -6.35
C MET A 66 -5.64 14.75 -7.85
N LEU A 67 -5.76 13.62 -8.55
CA LEU A 67 -6.09 13.59 -9.96
C LEU A 67 -7.48 14.18 -10.23
N GLU A 68 -8.47 13.86 -9.41
CA GLU A 68 -9.82 14.46 -9.49
C GLU A 68 -9.80 15.97 -9.28
N ARG A 69 -9.05 16.45 -8.28
CA ARG A 69 -8.89 17.89 -8.02
C ARG A 69 -8.21 18.60 -9.20
N VAL A 70 -7.17 18.00 -9.78
CA VAL A 70 -6.51 18.54 -10.98
C VAL A 70 -7.46 18.54 -12.18
N GLY A 71 -8.26 17.48 -12.36
CA GLY A 71 -9.26 17.39 -13.43
C GLY A 71 -10.40 18.41 -13.34
N LYS A 72 -10.64 18.99 -12.15
CA LYS A 72 -11.57 20.12 -11.97
C LYS A 72 -10.95 21.48 -12.38
N LEU A 73 -9.61 21.59 -12.42
CA LEU A 73 -8.88 22.83 -12.72
C LEU A 73 -8.40 22.91 -14.17
N LEU A 74 -8.13 21.75 -14.78
CA LEU A 74 -7.54 21.59 -16.11
C LEU A 74 -8.45 20.75 -17.00
N THR A 75 -8.40 21.01 -18.31
CA THR A 75 -9.11 20.21 -19.31
C THR A 75 -8.47 18.82 -19.48
N ALA A 76 -9.23 17.86 -20.00
CA ALA A 76 -8.74 16.52 -20.30
C ALA A 76 -7.51 16.51 -21.24
N GLN A 77 -7.42 17.49 -22.14
CA GLN A 77 -6.26 17.66 -23.04
C GLN A 77 -5.03 18.18 -22.29
N GLU A 78 -5.20 19.14 -21.38
CA GLU A 78 -4.10 19.71 -20.58
C GLU A 78 -3.49 18.66 -19.64
N ILE A 79 -4.31 17.79 -19.02
CA ILE A 79 -3.83 16.77 -18.07
C ILE A 79 -3.23 15.52 -18.75
N ARG A 80 -3.32 15.41 -20.08
CA ARG A 80 -2.99 14.18 -20.78
C ARG A 80 -1.55 13.75 -20.53
N GLY A 81 -1.39 12.56 -19.96
CA GLY A 81 -0.10 11.94 -19.68
C GLY A 81 0.54 12.33 -18.34
N ILE A 82 -0.11 13.16 -17.51
CA ILE A 82 0.37 13.42 -16.15
C ILE A 82 0.56 12.11 -15.37
N THR A 83 1.65 12.00 -14.62
CA THR A 83 1.87 10.88 -13.71
C THR A 83 1.40 11.28 -12.32
N VAL A 84 0.26 10.78 -11.84
CA VAL A 84 -0.19 10.94 -10.45
C VAL A 84 -0.25 9.57 -9.81
N SER A 85 0.65 9.29 -8.87
CA SER A 85 0.85 7.92 -8.38
C SER A 85 1.46 7.88 -6.98
N THR A 86 1.57 6.69 -6.38
CA THR A 86 2.44 6.48 -5.22
C THR A 86 3.90 6.24 -5.64
N PHE A 87 4.83 6.24 -4.69
CA PHE A 87 6.22 5.80 -4.91
C PHE A 87 6.29 4.39 -5.50
N HIS A 88 5.54 3.45 -4.92
CA HIS A 88 5.49 2.06 -5.37
C HIS A 88 4.91 1.93 -6.78
N SER A 89 3.85 2.68 -7.09
CA SER A 89 3.27 2.70 -8.44
C SER A 89 4.24 3.29 -9.48
N LEU A 90 4.97 4.35 -9.14
CA LEU A 90 5.99 4.92 -10.01
C LEU A 90 7.16 3.95 -10.23
N GLY A 91 7.66 3.36 -9.15
CA GLY A 91 8.74 2.38 -9.20
C GLY A 91 8.36 1.13 -9.99
N MET A 92 7.14 0.63 -9.81
CA MET A 92 6.57 -0.43 -10.65
C MET A 92 6.56 -0.02 -12.14
N GLN A 93 6.10 1.19 -12.48
CA GLN A 93 6.10 1.66 -13.88
C GLN A 93 7.52 1.71 -14.47
N ILE A 94 8.51 2.12 -13.68
CA ILE A 94 9.92 2.13 -14.08
C ILE A 94 10.40 0.69 -14.32
N LEU A 95 10.20 -0.21 -13.36
CA LEU A 95 10.61 -1.60 -13.49
C LEU A 95 9.91 -2.30 -14.65
N ARG A 96 8.61 -2.08 -14.89
CA ARG A 96 7.92 -2.67 -16.05
C ARG A 96 8.55 -2.31 -17.38
N GLN A 97 9.19 -1.13 -17.49
CA GLN A 97 9.86 -0.67 -18.70
C GLN A 97 11.33 -1.10 -18.79
N GLU A 98 12.01 -1.27 -17.65
CA GLU A 98 13.46 -1.45 -17.60
C GLU A 98 13.91 -2.75 -16.89
N ALA A 99 12.99 -3.61 -16.47
CA ALA A 99 13.24 -4.82 -15.65
C ALA A 99 14.30 -5.75 -16.25
N THR A 100 14.37 -5.84 -17.58
CA THR A 100 15.33 -6.69 -18.29
C THR A 100 16.78 -6.30 -18.01
N GLN A 101 17.04 -5.03 -17.69
CA GLN A 101 18.37 -4.52 -17.31
C GLN A 101 18.81 -5.00 -15.92
N LEU A 102 17.86 -5.47 -15.12
CA LEU A 102 18.10 -6.08 -13.80
C LEU A 102 17.95 -7.61 -13.84
N GLY A 103 17.80 -8.22 -15.02
CA GLY A 103 17.62 -9.66 -15.15
C GLY A 103 16.21 -10.17 -14.80
N TYR A 104 15.23 -9.28 -14.71
CA TYR A 104 13.82 -9.65 -14.54
C TYR A 104 13.08 -9.58 -15.87
N LYS A 105 12.10 -10.47 -16.07
CA LYS A 105 11.16 -10.32 -17.17
C LYS A 105 10.27 -9.07 -16.98
N PRO A 106 9.79 -8.43 -18.07
CA PRO A 106 8.90 -7.26 -17.97
C PRO A 106 7.63 -7.52 -17.13
N GLN A 107 7.10 -8.74 -17.21
CA GLN A 107 5.92 -9.19 -16.48
C GLN A 107 6.27 -9.95 -15.17
N PHE A 108 7.24 -9.44 -14.40
CA PHE A 108 7.56 -9.95 -13.06
C PHE A 108 6.37 -9.96 -12.08
N SER A 109 6.44 -10.86 -11.10
CA SER A 109 5.45 -11.04 -10.04
C SER A 109 5.64 -10.04 -8.90
N ILE A 110 4.55 -9.59 -8.26
CA ILE A 110 4.61 -8.77 -7.05
C ILE A 110 4.04 -9.59 -5.89
N LEU A 111 4.86 -9.86 -4.88
CA LEU A 111 4.43 -10.59 -3.69
C LEU A 111 3.88 -9.64 -2.63
N ASP A 112 2.80 -10.07 -1.96
CA ASP A 112 2.28 -9.36 -0.79
C ASP A 112 3.03 -9.78 0.48
N ALA A 113 2.76 -9.07 1.59
CA ALA A 113 3.44 -9.33 2.87
C ALA A 113 3.18 -10.75 3.40
N PHE A 114 2.05 -11.36 3.07
CA PHE A 114 1.73 -12.71 3.53
C PHE A 114 2.52 -13.76 2.73
N ASP A 115 2.58 -13.61 1.41
CA ASP A 115 3.36 -14.49 0.54
C ASP A 115 4.87 -14.37 0.84
N ALA A 116 5.38 -13.15 1.04
CA ALA A 116 6.75 -12.93 1.51
C ALA A 116 7.01 -13.62 2.86
N GLY A 117 6.06 -13.52 3.81
CA GLY A 117 6.15 -14.18 5.11
C GLY A 117 6.21 -15.71 5.01
N LYS A 118 5.45 -16.32 4.09
CA LYS A 118 5.52 -17.78 3.83
C LYS A 118 6.90 -18.22 3.35
N ILE A 119 7.50 -17.47 2.41
CA ILE A 119 8.85 -17.78 1.92
C ILE A 119 9.87 -17.66 3.06
N ILE A 120 9.78 -16.60 3.87
CA ILE A 120 10.66 -16.41 5.03
C ILE A 120 10.50 -17.54 6.05
N ALA A 121 9.26 -17.96 6.35
CA ALA A 121 8.98 -19.07 7.26
C ALA A 121 9.61 -20.38 6.76
N ASP A 122 9.51 -20.65 5.46
CA ASP A 122 10.10 -21.84 4.84
C ASP A 122 11.63 -21.83 4.89
N ILE A 123 12.26 -20.67 4.70
CA ILE A 123 13.72 -20.51 4.82
C ILE A 123 14.18 -20.69 6.28
N LEU A 124 13.46 -20.09 7.23
CA LEU A 124 13.74 -20.22 8.67
C LEU A 124 13.42 -21.62 9.22
N LYS A 125 12.61 -22.41 8.50
CA LYS A 125 12.02 -23.67 8.99
C LYS A 125 11.28 -23.47 10.33
N SER A 126 10.62 -22.32 10.49
CA SER A 126 9.91 -21.94 11.71
C SER A 126 8.41 -21.80 11.44
N THR A 127 7.60 -22.33 12.36
CA THR A 127 6.14 -22.14 12.36
C THR A 127 5.72 -20.96 13.26
N HIS A 128 6.67 -20.36 14.01
CA HIS A 128 6.39 -19.26 14.92
C HIS A 128 6.18 -17.95 14.16
N LYS A 129 4.90 -17.55 14.00
CA LYS A 129 4.50 -16.34 13.26
C LYS A 129 5.21 -15.06 13.72
N ASP A 130 5.46 -14.91 15.02
CA ASP A 130 6.11 -13.71 15.56
C ASP A 130 7.59 -13.63 15.19
N GLU A 131 8.29 -14.77 15.09
CA GLU A 131 9.67 -14.83 14.62
C GLU A 131 9.76 -14.44 13.15
N VAL A 132 8.90 -15.03 12.30
CA VAL A 132 8.82 -14.74 10.87
C VAL A 132 8.55 -13.25 10.63
N ARG A 133 7.59 -12.66 11.36
CA ARG A 133 7.27 -11.22 11.27
C ARG A 133 8.45 -10.34 11.68
N LYS A 134 9.19 -10.71 12.72
CA LYS A 134 10.37 -9.95 13.16
C LYS A 134 11.46 -9.97 12.09
N VAL A 135 11.76 -11.14 11.52
CA VAL A 135 12.75 -11.25 10.43
C VAL A 135 12.30 -10.50 9.18
N GLN A 136 11.03 -10.64 8.78
CA GLN A 136 10.46 -9.90 7.65
C GLN A 136 10.54 -8.38 7.86
N SER A 137 10.23 -7.90 9.06
CA SER A 137 10.32 -6.47 9.40
C SER A 137 11.76 -5.98 9.32
N GLN A 138 12.73 -6.78 9.80
CA GLN A 138 14.15 -6.44 9.71
C GLN A 138 14.64 -6.35 8.25
N ILE A 139 14.25 -7.30 7.41
CA ILE A 139 14.56 -7.28 5.97
C ILE A 139 13.96 -6.04 5.30
N SER A 140 12.71 -5.72 5.62
CA SER A 140 12.04 -4.53 5.09
C SER A 140 12.76 -3.25 5.48
N LEU A 141 13.20 -3.11 6.74
CA LEU A 141 13.99 -1.96 7.20
C LEU A 141 15.32 -1.84 6.42
N TRP A 142 16.05 -2.94 6.23
CA TRP A 142 17.27 -2.93 5.43
C TRP A 142 17.03 -2.53 3.98
N LYS A 143 15.98 -3.08 3.34
CA LYS A 143 15.58 -2.67 1.98
C LYS A 143 15.25 -1.18 1.92
N ASN A 144 14.51 -0.66 2.91
CA ASN A 144 14.15 0.76 3.01
C ASN A 144 15.35 1.70 3.21
N ASP A 145 16.45 1.17 3.76
CA ASP A 145 17.73 1.86 3.89
C ASP A 145 18.72 1.59 2.75
N LEU A 146 18.27 1.00 1.64
CA LEU A 146 19.10 0.61 0.48
C LEU A 146 20.22 -0.38 0.81
N LYS A 147 20.12 -1.12 1.92
CA LYS A 147 21.10 -2.14 2.27
C LYS A 147 20.78 -3.45 1.56
N GLY A 148 21.72 -3.93 0.76
CA GLY A 148 21.59 -5.20 0.02
C GLY A 148 21.90 -6.43 0.89
N PRO A 149 21.55 -7.64 0.42
CA PRO A 149 21.79 -8.88 1.18
C PRO A 149 23.29 -9.14 1.40
N ASP A 150 24.12 -8.97 0.37
CA ASP A 150 25.59 -9.16 0.48
C ASP A 150 26.22 -8.19 1.47
N GLN A 151 25.77 -6.93 1.47
CA GLN A 151 26.21 -5.92 2.41
C GLN A 151 25.83 -6.32 3.85
N MET A 152 24.60 -6.77 4.05
CA MET A 152 24.14 -7.17 5.38
C MET A 152 24.80 -8.43 5.91
N LEU A 153 25.27 -9.35 5.06
CA LEU A 153 26.06 -10.50 5.49
C LEU A 153 27.39 -10.10 6.14
N VAL A 154 27.93 -8.93 5.79
CA VAL A 154 29.19 -8.40 6.34
C VAL A 154 28.93 -7.43 7.50
N GLU A 155 27.92 -6.56 7.37
CA GLU A 155 27.64 -5.51 8.37
C GLU A 155 26.84 -5.99 9.57
N ALA A 156 26.08 -7.09 9.46
CA ALA A 156 25.19 -7.56 10.54
C ALA A 156 25.98 -7.87 11.81
N GLN A 157 25.50 -7.35 12.94
CA GLN A 157 26.12 -7.51 14.25
C GLN A 157 25.29 -8.40 15.17
N GLY A 158 25.98 -9.33 15.84
CA GLY A 158 25.34 -10.27 16.75
C GLY A 158 24.58 -11.39 16.05
N GLU A 159 24.07 -12.33 16.85
CA GLU A 159 23.47 -13.57 16.36
C GLU A 159 22.16 -13.32 15.60
N TRP A 160 21.30 -12.45 16.15
CA TRP A 160 20.00 -12.11 15.55
C TRP A 160 20.13 -11.50 14.16
N GLU A 161 20.94 -10.44 14.00
CA GLU A 161 21.10 -9.83 12.67
C GLU A 161 21.78 -10.77 11.69
N SER A 162 22.70 -11.63 12.15
CA SER A 162 23.33 -12.65 11.30
C SER A 162 22.32 -13.67 10.77
N ILE A 163 21.33 -14.07 11.58
CA ILE A 163 20.21 -14.91 11.13
C ILE A 163 19.40 -14.15 10.09
N CYS A 164 19.01 -12.90 10.38
CA CYS A 164 18.25 -12.08 9.43
C CYS A 164 19.00 -11.88 8.11
N ALA A 165 20.32 -11.66 8.11
CA ALA A 165 21.12 -11.43 6.91
C ALA A 165 21.23 -12.68 6.02
N ARG A 166 21.45 -13.86 6.62
CA ARG A 166 21.43 -15.14 5.88
C ARG A 166 20.06 -15.42 5.29
N THR A 167 19.00 -15.18 6.06
CA THR A 167 17.61 -15.31 5.58
C THR A 167 17.32 -14.30 4.48
N TYR A 168 17.85 -13.07 4.58
CA TYR A 168 17.68 -12.05 3.54
C TYR A 168 18.30 -12.49 2.22
N LEU A 169 19.54 -13.00 2.23
CA LEU A 169 20.18 -13.51 1.01
C LEU A 169 19.32 -14.61 0.35
N ALA A 170 19.00 -15.66 1.11
CA ALA A 170 18.19 -16.77 0.59
C ALA A 170 16.80 -16.33 0.11
N TYR A 171 16.19 -15.36 0.80
CA TYR A 171 14.91 -14.78 0.41
C TYR A 171 15.03 -14.01 -0.91
N GLN A 172 16.07 -13.19 -1.08
CA GLN A 172 16.31 -12.44 -2.32
C GLN A 172 16.62 -13.37 -3.50
N ASP A 173 17.36 -14.46 -3.27
CA ASP A 173 17.60 -15.50 -4.27
C ASP A 173 16.27 -16.14 -4.70
N THR A 174 15.41 -16.48 -3.73
CA THR A 174 14.07 -17.04 -3.98
C THR A 174 13.18 -16.08 -4.78
N LEU A 175 13.20 -14.77 -4.47
CA LEU A 175 12.45 -13.78 -5.23
C LEU A 175 12.93 -13.69 -6.68
N THR A 176 14.24 -13.66 -6.90
CA THR A 176 14.87 -13.57 -8.23
C THR A 176 14.54 -14.82 -9.05
N ALA A 177 14.69 -15.98 -8.43
CA ALA A 177 14.26 -17.28 -8.93
C ALA A 177 12.81 -17.23 -9.42
N TYR A 178 11.89 -16.71 -8.61
CA TYR A 178 10.47 -16.65 -8.93
C TYR A 178 10.11 -15.56 -9.95
N GLN A 179 11.10 -14.84 -10.49
CA GLN A 179 10.90 -13.64 -11.29
C GLN A 179 9.93 -12.68 -10.59
N ALA A 180 10.11 -12.55 -9.28
CA ALA A 180 9.24 -11.84 -8.37
C ALA A 180 9.99 -10.74 -7.63
N VAL A 181 9.24 -9.74 -7.18
CA VAL A 181 9.70 -8.68 -6.30
C VAL A 181 8.67 -8.52 -5.19
N ASP A 182 9.10 -8.04 -4.02
CA ASP A 182 8.16 -7.60 -2.99
C ASP A 182 7.93 -6.08 -3.05
N PHE A 183 7.14 -5.58 -2.10
CA PHE A 183 6.73 -4.17 -2.09
C PHE A 183 7.93 -3.22 -1.94
N ASP A 184 8.90 -3.54 -1.08
CA ASP A 184 10.08 -2.68 -0.86
C ASP A 184 11.00 -2.65 -2.09
N ASP A 185 11.11 -3.77 -2.81
CA ASP A 185 11.86 -3.87 -4.07
C ASP A 185 11.30 -2.95 -5.17
N LEU A 186 10.01 -2.61 -5.14
CA LEU A 186 9.42 -1.65 -6.08
C LEU A 186 10.04 -0.26 -5.98
N ILE A 187 10.76 0.06 -4.89
CA ILE A 187 11.48 1.33 -4.74
C ILE A 187 12.99 1.11 -4.76
N ARG A 188 13.47 0.08 -4.04
CA ARG A 188 14.90 -0.25 -3.94
C ARG A 188 15.51 -0.54 -5.32
N LEU A 189 14.84 -1.35 -6.15
CA LEU A 189 15.37 -1.76 -7.45
C LEU A 189 15.44 -0.60 -8.46
N PRO A 190 14.44 0.30 -8.59
CA PRO A 190 14.60 1.52 -9.40
C PRO A 190 15.79 2.38 -8.98
N VAL A 191 16.02 2.54 -7.66
CA VAL A 191 17.17 3.31 -7.16
C VAL A 191 18.48 2.62 -7.54
N GLN A 192 18.55 1.30 -7.37
CA GLN A 192 19.70 0.50 -7.79
C GLN A 192 19.95 0.62 -9.30
N LEU A 193 18.90 0.48 -10.12
CA LEU A 193 18.93 0.63 -11.57
C LEU A 193 19.50 1.98 -11.98
N PHE A 194 19.01 3.07 -11.40
CA PHE A 194 19.50 4.42 -11.72
C PHE A 194 20.95 4.66 -11.29
N LYS A 195 21.42 4.00 -10.23
CA LYS A 195 22.82 4.07 -9.81
C LYS A 195 23.76 3.28 -10.74
N THR A 196 23.29 2.17 -11.30
CA THR A 196 24.12 1.29 -12.15
C THR A 196 23.99 1.58 -13.65
N HIS A 197 22.90 2.21 -14.09
CA HIS A 197 22.60 2.53 -15.50
C HIS A 197 22.29 4.04 -15.68
N PRO A 198 23.33 4.90 -15.79
CA PRO A 198 23.15 6.35 -15.89
C PRO A 198 22.36 6.80 -17.12
N ASP A 199 22.43 6.06 -18.22
CA ASP A 199 21.68 6.30 -19.45
C ASP A 199 20.16 6.18 -19.23
N ILE A 200 19.73 5.16 -18.46
CA ILE A 200 18.34 4.96 -18.06
C ILE A 200 17.91 6.08 -17.11
N LEU A 201 18.76 6.47 -16.17
CA LEU A 201 18.48 7.64 -15.31
C LEU A 201 18.24 8.90 -16.15
N LEU A 202 19.10 9.20 -17.12
CA LEU A 202 18.95 10.36 -18.01
C LEU A 202 17.65 10.30 -18.83
N LYS A 203 17.27 9.12 -19.33
CA LYS A 203 15.98 8.90 -19.99
C LYS A 203 14.81 9.28 -19.07
N TRP A 204 14.83 8.83 -17.82
CA TRP A 204 13.76 9.09 -16.86
C TRP A 204 13.76 10.54 -16.34
N GLN A 205 14.91 11.17 -16.16
CA GLN A 205 15.02 12.62 -15.89
C GLN A 205 14.47 13.46 -17.06
N GLY A 206 14.73 13.05 -18.31
CA GLY A 206 14.19 13.71 -19.50
C GLY A 206 12.67 13.55 -19.63
N LYS A 207 12.14 12.41 -19.17
CA LYS A 207 10.71 12.12 -19.11
C LYS A 207 10.03 12.88 -17.97
N LEU A 208 10.54 12.81 -16.74
CA LEU A 208 9.97 13.44 -15.54
C LEU A 208 10.78 14.68 -15.19
N ARG A 209 10.37 15.82 -15.75
CA ARG A 209 11.11 17.08 -15.63
C ARG A 209 10.77 17.86 -14.38
N TYR A 210 9.62 17.59 -13.76
CA TYR A 210 9.21 18.21 -12.50
C TYR A 210 8.53 17.19 -11.59
N LEU A 211 8.97 17.12 -10.34
CA LEU A 211 8.41 16.23 -9.32
C LEU A 211 7.63 17.03 -8.27
N LEU A 212 6.42 16.62 -7.94
CA LEU A 212 5.70 17.10 -6.76
C LEU A 212 5.57 15.95 -5.79
N ILE A 213 5.99 16.13 -4.54
CA ILE A 213 5.94 15.06 -3.53
C ILE A 213 5.09 15.55 -2.37
N ASP A 214 4.01 14.83 -2.08
CA ASP A 214 3.16 15.06 -0.91
C ASP A 214 3.62 14.21 0.27
N GLU A 215 3.32 14.66 1.49
CA GLU A 215 3.68 13.97 2.75
C GLU A 215 5.16 13.57 2.85
N TYR A 216 6.06 14.49 2.47
CA TYR A 216 7.50 14.22 2.38
C TYR A 216 8.17 13.77 3.69
N GLN A 217 7.60 14.14 4.85
CA GLN A 217 8.11 13.74 6.16
C GLN A 217 7.99 12.22 6.44
N ASP A 218 7.17 11.50 5.67
CA ASP A 218 6.99 10.06 5.80
C ASP A 218 7.92 9.27 4.87
N THR A 219 8.81 9.96 4.15
CA THR A 219 9.73 9.29 3.23
C THR A 219 10.79 8.50 3.98
N ASN A 220 11.11 7.30 3.48
CA ASN A 220 12.26 6.53 3.91
C ASN A 220 13.51 6.86 3.05
N THR A 221 14.67 6.33 3.44
CA THR A 221 15.95 6.57 2.76
C THR A 221 15.89 6.19 1.27
N CYS A 222 15.30 5.05 0.93
CA CYS A 222 15.05 4.58 -0.43
C CYS A 222 14.27 5.62 -1.28
N GLN A 223 13.12 6.07 -0.77
CA GLN A 223 12.25 7.05 -1.43
C GLN A 223 12.97 8.38 -1.62
N TYR A 224 13.69 8.84 -0.60
CA TYR A 224 14.52 10.03 -0.66
C TYR A 224 15.55 9.95 -1.80
N GLN A 225 16.29 8.84 -1.88
CA GLN A 225 17.29 8.64 -2.93
C GLN A 225 16.67 8.56 -4.32
N MET A 226 15.48 7.98 -4.46
CA MET A 226 14.73 7.98 -5.72
C MET A 226 14.41 9.41 -6.17
N VAL A 227 13.90 10.26 -5.27
CA VAL A 227 13.63 11.68 -5.57
C VAL A 227 14.92 12.41 -5.93
N LYS A 228 16.00 12.21 -5.15
CA LYS A 228 17.30 12.87 -5.40
C LYS A 228 17.85 12.53 -6.78
N LEU A 229 17.83 11.25 -7.16
CA LEU A 229 18.28 10.79 -8.48
C LEU A 229 17.41 11.37 -9.60
N LEU A 230 16.08 11.29 -9.48
CA LEU A 230 15.17 11.77 -10.53
C LEU A 230 15.15 13.30 -10.68
N ALA A 231 15.29 14.05 -9.58
CA ALA A 231 15.38 15.50 -9.65
C ALA A 231 16.72 15.96 -10.25
N GLY A 232 17.79 15.18 -10.01
CA GLY A 232 19.14 15.47 -10.47
C GLY A 232 19.66 16.83 -10.00
N VAL A 233 20.71 17.31 -10.65
CA VAL A 233 21.36 18.59 -10.32
C VAL A 233 20.42 19.79 -10.49
N ARG A 234 19.42 19.67 -11.38
CA ARG A 234 18.45 20.75 -11.64
C ARG A 234 17.51 21.00 -10.46
N GLY A 235 17.34 20.01 -9.57
CA GLY A 235 16.50 20.14 -8.39
C GLY A 235 15.05 20.54 -8.70
N GLN A 236 14.51 20.14 -9.85
CA GLN A 236 13.17 20.55 -10.28
C GLN A 236 12.09 19.73 -9.54
N PHE A 237 11.88 20.07 -8.27
CA PHE A 237 10.86 19.45 -7.45
C PHE A 237 10.20 20.42 -6.47
N THR A 238 9.00 20.07 -6.04
CA THR A 238 8.31 20.66 -4.89
C THR A 238 7.92 19.56 -3.92
N ALA A 239 8.56 19.54 -2.77
CA ALA A 239 8.19 18.66 -1.65
C ALA A 239 7.26 19.44 -0.71
N VAL A 240 6.17 18.81 -0.30
CA VAL A 240 5.25 19.33 0.70
C VAL A 240 5.23 18.37 1.87
N GLY A 241 5.39 18.88 3.08
CA GLY A 241 5.44 18.04 4.27
C GLY A 241 5.38 18.84 5.55
N ASP A 242 5.28 18.11 6.65
CA ASP A 242 5.27 18.65 8.01
C ASP A 242 6.05 17.73 8.93
N ASP A 243 7.19 18.18 9.46
CA ASP A 243 8.02 17.44 10.41
C ASP A 243 7.25 17.01 11.67
N ASP A 244 6.25 17.78 12.11
CA ASP A 244 5.43 17.46 13.27
C ASP A 244 4.38 16.36 13.00
N GLN A 245 4.25 15.90 11.75
CA GLN A 245 3.28 14.87 11.34
C GLN A 245 3.95 13.58 10.87
N SER A 246 5.23 13.35 11.15
CA SER A 246 5.90 12.08 10.81
C SER A 246 5.52 11.00 11.83
N ILE A 247 4.69 10.04 11.42
CA ILE A 247 4.15 8.98 12.31
C ILE A 247 4.46 7.55 11.83
N TYR A 248 5.24 7.42 10.74
CA TYR A 248 5.59 6.13 10.14
C TYR A 248 7.07 5.74 10.37
N ALA A 249 7.71 6.22 11.44
CA ALA A 249 9.09 5.85 11.77
C ALA A 249 9.30 4.33 11.87
N TRP A 250 8.30 3.59 12.38
CA TRP A 250 8.30 2.13 12.45
C TRP A 250 8.25 1.43 11.07
N ARG A 251 7.93 2.16 10.00
CA ARG A 251 8.03 1.71 8.59
C ARG A 251 9.30 2.22 7.90
N GLY A 252 10.26 2.77 8.66
CA GLY A 252 11.51 3.32 8.13
C GLY A 252 11.43 4.77 7.65
N ALA A 253 10.34 5.51 7.93
CA ALA A 253 10.31 6.95 7.66
C ALA A 253 11.43 7.65 8.44
N ASN A 254 12.21 8.51 7.75
CA ASN A 254 13.39 9.12 8.32
C ASN A 254 13.30 10.65 8.24
N MET A 255 13.11 11.32 9.38
CA MET A 255 13.06 12.78 9.44
C MET A 255 14.37 13.44 9.01
N GLU A 256 15.51 12.73 9.07
CA GLU A 256 16.79 13.23 8.56
C GLU A 256 16.72 13.56 7.08
N ASN A 257 15.80 12.97 6.31
CA ASN A 257 15.60 13.31 4.91
C ASN A 257 15.27 14.79 4.71
N LEU A 258 14.52 15.41 5.62
CA LEU A 258 14.24 16.85 5.56
C LEU A 258 15.50 17.70 5.81
N ARG A 259 16.38 17.23 6.71
CA ARG A 259 17.67 17.89 6.99
C ARG A 259 18.65 17.72 5.82
N LEU A 260 18.76 16.51 5.29
CA LEU A 260 19.59 16.17 4.13
C LEU A 260 19.14 16.93 2.88
N LEU A 261 17.84 17.21 2.72
CA LEU A 261 17.34 17.99 1.60
C LEU A 261 18.01 19.37 1.48
N GLN A 262 18.26 20.06 2.60
CA GLN A 262 18.95 21.35 2.59
C GLN A 262 20.43 21.22 2.22
N GLN A 263 21.07 20.11 2.60
CA GLN A 263 22.48 19.86 2.32
C GLN A 263 22.68 19.46 0.85
N ASP A 264 21.83 18.56 0.35
CA ASP A 264 21.92 18.03 -1.00
C ASP A 264 21.40 19.02 -2.06
N PHE A 265 20.52 19.95 -1.68
CA PHE A 265 20.04 21.03 -2.53
C PHE A 265 20.27 22.39 -1.87
N PRO A 266 21.48 22.98 -1.97
CA PRO A 266 21.79 24.26 -1.33
C PRO A 266 20.95 25.45 -1.79
N GLN A 267 20.32 25.35 -2.96
CA GLN A 267 19.38 26.35 -3.50
C GLN A 267 17.94 26.12 -3.05
N LEU A 268 17.69 25.16 -2.13
CA LEU A 268 16.35 24.84 -1.64
C LEU A 268 15.68 26.06 -1.03
N LYS A 269 14.58 26.49 -1.65
CA LYS A 269 13.71 27.50 -1.07
C LYS A 269 12.76 26.83 -0.09
N ILE A 270 12.58 27.45 1.08
CA ILE A 270 11.64 26.98 2.11
C ILE A 270 10.52 28.01 2.26
N ILE A 271 9.27 27.56 2.13
CA ILE A 271 8.08 28.40 2.32
C ILE A 271 7.20 27.74 3.40
N LYS A 272 6.83 28.52 4.43
CA LYS A 272 6.01 28.03 5.55
C LYS A 272 4.55 28.39 5.34
N LEU A 273 3.65 27.41 5.49
CA LEU A 273 2.20 27.62 5.51
C LEU A 273 1.67 27.42 6.93
N GLU A 274 1.42 28.54 7.61
CA GLU A 274 1.06 28.58 9.03
C GLU A 274 -0.42 28.83 9.29
N GLN A 275 -1.14 29.39 8.31
CA GLN A 275 -2.57 29.58 8.41
C GLN A 275 -3.30 28.24 8.21
N ASN A 276 -4.05 27.80 9.22
CA ASN A 276 -4.91 26.63 9.20
C ASN A 276 -6.35 27.04 8.83
N TYR A 277 -6.95 26.25 7.93
CA TYR A 277 -8.30 26.47 7.41
C TYR A 277 -9.30 25.39 7.88
N ARG A 278 -8.90 24.50 8.79
CA ARG A 278 -9.66 23.30 9.20
C ARG A 278 -10.22 23.41 10.61
N SER A 279 -9.44 23.95 11.53
CA SER A 279 -9.66 23.86 12.97
C SER A 279 -9.78 25.25 13.58
N THR A 280 -10.56 25.34 14.66
CA THR A 280 -10.73 26.57 15.44
C THR A 280 -9.47 26.90 16.23
N ALA A 281 -9.35 28.16 16.67
CA ALA A 281 -8.15 28.62 17.37
C ALA A 281 -7.90 27.86 18.68
N ARG A 282 -8.93 27.39 19.41
CA ARG A 282 -8.73 26.63 20.65
C ARG A 282 -8.12 25.24 20.40
N ILE A 283 -8.59 24.53 19.36
CA ILE A 283 -7.99 23.24 18.95
C ILE A 283 -6.53 23.43 18.57
N LEU A 284 -6.22 24.48 17.79
CA LEU A 284 -4.85 24.76 17.37
C LEU A 284 -3.94 25.16 18.52
N ARG A 285 -4.43 25.95 19.49
CA ARG A 285 -3.65 26.26 20.69
C ARG A 285 -3.29 25.01 21.47
N ALA A 286 -4.25 24.10 21.66
CA ALA A 286 -3.98 22.82 22.32
C ALA A 286 -2.94 21.99 21.54
N ALA A 287 -3.10 21.87 20.22
CA ALA A 287 -2.15 21.16 19.37
C ALA A 287 -0.73 21.78 19.41
N ASN A 288 -0.63 23.11 19.29
CA ASN A 288 0.63 23.85 19.36
C ASN A 288 1.32 23.67 20.73
N SER A 289 0.55 23.69 21.83
CA SER A 289 1.09 23.50 23.19
C SER A 289 1.56 22.07 23.46
N VAL A 290 0.93 21.06 22.85
CA VAL A 290 1.38 19.67 22.97
C VAL A 290 2.67 19.48 22.17
N ILE A 291 2.71 19.96 20.93
CA ILE A 291 3.83 19.73 20.02
C ILE A 291 5.08 20.56 20.35
N SER A 292 4.95 21.65 21.12
CA SER A 292 6.10 22.47 21.55
C SER A 292 7.04 21.76 22.52
N ASN A 293 6.61 20.63 23.10
CA ASN A 293 7.46 19.80 23.98
C ASN A 293 8.46 18.94 23.19
N ASN A 294 8.33 18.84 21.87
CA ASN A 294 9.22 18.04 21.03
C ASN A 294 10.38 18.88 20.46
N PRO A 295 11.55 18.27 20.21
CA PRO A 295 12.62 18.91 19.42
C PRO A 295 12.08 19.38 18.07
N LYS A 296 12.42 20.62 17.69
CA LYS A 296 11.95 21.22 16.44
C LYS A 296 13.07 21.25 15.40
N LEU A 297 12.82 20.60 14.25
CA LEU A 297 13.68 20.77 13.07
C LEU A 297 13.37 22.11 12.40
N PHE A 298 12.09 22.50 12.37
CA PHE A 298 11.64 23.78 11.86
C PHE A 298 10.71 24.47 12.85
N GLU A 299 11.01 25.73 13.19
CA GLU A 299 10.06 26.56 13.91
C GLU A 299 8.88 26.94 13.01
N LYS A 300 7.67 26.67 13.48
CA LYS A 300 6.42 27.09 12.85
C LYS A 300 5.31 27.23 13.89
N GLN A 301 4.39 28.15 13.68
CA GLN A 301 3.26 28.36 14.58
C GLN A 301 1.95 28.42 13.82
N LEU A 302 1.06 27.44 14.06
CA LEU A 302 -0.22 27.39 13.36
C LEU A 302 -1.24 28.36 13.97
N TRP A 303 -1.97 29.07 13.12
CA TRP A 303 -3.02 30.01 13.52
C TRP A 303 -4.28 29.86 12.64
N SER A 304 -5.44 30.31 13.11
CA SER A 304 -6.73 30.17 12.39
C SER A 304 -7.61 31.41 12.53
N GLU A 305 -8.39 31.67 11.48
CA GLU A 305 -9.39 32.75 11.41
C GLU A 305 -10.81 32.27 11.73
N LEU A 306 -11.02 30.97 11.99
CA LEU A 306 -12.35 30.39 12.28
C LEU A 306 -12.92 30.76 13.68
N GLY A 307 -12.32 31.74 14.35
CA GLY A 307 -12.67 32.13 15.72
C GLY A 307 -12.18 31.15 16.79
N LEU A 308 -12.62 31.36 18.04
CA LEU A 308 -12.16 30.59 19.19
C LEU A 308 -12.64 29.13 19.18
N GLY A 309 -13.88 28.88 18.75
CA GLY A 309 -14.52 27.56 18.81
C GLY A 309 -14.95 27.14 20.23
N GLU A 310 -15.53 25.95 20.31
CA GLU A 310 -16.02 25.35 21.57
C GLU A 310 -14.88 24.86 22.48
N PRO A 311 -15.11 24.70 23.80
CA PRO A 311 -14.12 24.14 24.71
C PRO A 311 -13.77 22.69 24.37
N ILE A 312 -12.50 22.31 24.56
CA ILE A 312 -12.10 20.90 24.51
C ILE A 312 -12.51 20.27 25.83
N HIS A 313 -13.28 19.18 25.78
CA HIS A 313 -13.73 18.45 26.95
C HIS A 313 -12.80 17.27 27.22
N VAL A 314 -12.26 17.19 28.44
CA VAL A 314 -11.52 16.03 28.94
C VAL A 314 -12.35 15.40 30.04
N VAL A 315 -12.62 14.10 29.93
CA VAL A 315 -13.47 13.38 30.89
C VAL A 315 -12.74 12.15 31.38
N GLN A 316 -12.72 11.97 32.69
CA GLN A 316 -12.24 10.75 33.32
C GLN A 316 -13.39 9.75 33.43
N CYS A 317 -13.23 8.60 32.81
CA CYS A 317 -14.16 7.49 32.88
C CYS A 317 -13.75 6.52 34.01
N LYS A 318 -14.65 5.61 34.38
CA LYS A 318 -14.42 4.65 35.48
C LYS A 318 -13.61 3.46 34.98
N ASP A 319 -13.96 3.00 33.79
CA ASP A 319 -13.40 1.88 33.04
C ASP A 319 -13.67 2.11 31.54
N GLU A 320 -13.20 1.17 30.72
CA GLU A 320 -13.33 1.19 29.25
C GLU A 320 -14.78 1.04 28.74
N GLU A 321 -15.63 0.33 29.48
CA GLU A 321 -17.06 0.18 29.14
C GLU A 321 -17.79 1.51 29.36
N HIS A 322 -17.58 2.15 30.52
CA HIS A 322 -18.13 3.47 30.82
C HIS A 322 -17.66 4.52 29.82
N GLU A 323 -16.40 4.47 29.37
CA GLU A 323 -15.90 5.35 28.32
C GLU A 323 -16.69 5.19 27.01
N ALA A 324 -16.84 3.96 26.52
CA ALA A 324 -17.53 3.69 25.26
C ALA A 324 -19.01 4.10 25.32
N GLU A 325 -19.70 3.79 26.42
CA GLU A 325 -21.08 4.21 26.64
C GLU A 325 -21.22 5.72 26.68
N LEU A 326 -20.33 6.42 27.40
CA LEU A 326 -20.37 7.86 27.53
C LEU A 326 -20.11 8.56 26.19
N VAL A 327 -19.17 8.07 25.39
CA VAL A 327 -18.90 8.59 24.04
C VAL A 327 -20.13 8.44 23.16
N VAL A 328 -20.77 7.27 23.15
CA VAL A 328 -21.98 7.01 22.37
C VAL A 328 -23.16 7.90 22.83
N GLN A 329 -23.35 8.05 24.14
CA GLN A 329 -24.39 8.92 24.70
C GLN A 329 -24.16 10.39 24.31
N ARG A 330 -22.93 10.88 24.42
CA ARG A 330 -22.58 12.26 24.03
C ARG A 330 -22.78 12.50 22.55
N LEU A 331 -22.37 11.54 21.71
CA LEU A 331 -22.59 11.59 20.27
C LEU A 331 -24.08 11.70 19.95
N LEU A 332 -24.92 10.85 20.53
CA LEU A 332 -26.37 10.89 20.31
C LEU A 332 -27.00 12.20 20.80
N ALA A 333 -26.63 12.67 21.98
CA ALA A 333 -27.12 13.92 22.54
C ALA A 333 -26.76 15.11 21.64
N HIS A 334 -25.48 15.20 21.23
CA HIS A 334 -25.01 16.25 20.34
C HIS A 334 -25.69 16.16 18.96
N LYS A 335 -25.86 14.95 18.40
CA LYS A 335 -26.55 14.74 17.12
C LYS A 335 -28.00 15.22 17.19
N PHE A 336 -28.68 14.94 18.30
CA PHE A 336 -30.06 15.36 18.51
C PHE A 336 -30.18 16.89 18.66
N GLU A 337 -29.31 17.50 19.47
CA GLU A 337 -29.30 18.93 19.75
C GLU A 337 -28.97 19.76 18.50
N TYR A 338 -27.93 19.38 17.76
CA TYR A 338 -27.41 20.14 16.62
C TYR A 338 -27.88 19.63 15.26
N ARG A 339 -28.72 18.58 15.22
CA ARG A 339 -29.26 17.94 14.01
C ARG A 339 -28.18 17.53 12.99
N THR A 340 -27.05 17.05 13.47
CA THR A 340 -25.94 16.58 12.63
C THR A 340 -26.18 15.15 12.15
N GLU A 341 -25.31 14.66 11.26
CA GLU A 341 -25.35 13.32 10.67
C GLU A 341 -24.31 12.40 11.35
N PHE A 342 -24.49 11.08 11.31
CA PHE A 342 -23.51 10.14 11.89
C PHE A 342 -22.14 10.22 11.21
N LYS A 343 -22.10 10.52 9.91
CA LYS A 343 -20.84 10.72 9.16
C LYS A 343 -19.99 11.91 9.65
N ASP A 344 -20.57 12.83 10.43
CA ASP A 344 -19.85 13.99 10.98
C ASP A 344 -18.97 13.63 12.18
N TYR A 345 -19.10 12.41 12.71
CA TYR A 345 -18.41 11.95 13.91
C TYR A 345 -17.33 10.93 13.60
N ALA A 346 -16.19 11.08 14.28
CA ALA A 346 -15.14 10.08 14.31
C ALA A 346 -14.75 9.70 15.75
N ILE A 347 -14.49 8.40 15.95
CA ILE A 347 -13.90 7.85 17.17
C ILE A 347 -12.51 7.35 16.79
N LEU A 348 -11.49 7.98 17.34
CA LEU A 348 -10.09 7.68 17.09
C LEU A 348 -9.49 6.98 18.30
N TYR A 349 -8.72 5.92 18.07
CA TYR A 349 -8.05 5.17 19.13
C TYR A 349 -6.60 4.84 18.76
N ARG A 350 -5.80 4.42 19.75
CA ARG A 350 -4.37 4.14 19.52
C ARG A 350 -4.14 2.81 18.82
N GLY A 351 -4.89 1.78 19.18
CA GLY A 351 -4.74 0.43 18.63
C GLY A 351 -6.07 -0.26 18.37
N ASN A 352 -6.11 -1.16 17.38
CA ASN A 352 -7.34 -1.86 16.95
C ASN A 352 -8.01 -2.68 18.06
N TYR A 353 -7.28 -3.06 19.11
CA TYR A 353 -7.86 -3.78 20.26
C TYR A 353 -8.91 -2.94 20.99
N GLN A 354 -8.80 -1.60 20.96
CA GLN A 354 -9.76 -0.69 21.59
C GLN A 354 -11.08 -0.59 20.81
N ALA A 355 -11.08 -0.92 19.51
CA ALA A 355 -12.26 -0.75 18.66
C ALA A 355 -13.45 -1.58 19.13
N ARG A 356 -13.21 -2.80 19.62
CA ARG A 356 -14.25 -3.78 19.93
C ARG A 356 -15.30 -3.27 20.92
N ILE A 357 -14.87 -2.51 21.94
CA ILE A 357 -15.76 -2.01 23.00
C ILE A 357 -16.65 -0.91 22.46
N PHE A 358 -16.09 0.01 21.66
CA PHE A 358 -16.86 1.04 20.96
C PHE A 358 -17.84 0.43 19.93
N GLU A 359 -17.42 -0.60 19.18
CA GLU A 359 -18.31 -1.32 18.27
C GLU A 359 -19.51 -1.92 19.01
N GLN A 360 -19.27 -2.53 20.17
CA GLN A 360 -20.34 -3.10 21.00
C GLN A 360 -21.31 -2.02 21.49
N ALA A 361 -20.80 -0.89 21.99
CA ALA A 361 -21.62 0.23 22.46
C ALA A 361 -22.46 0.85 21.33
N LEU A 362 -21.88 1.05 20.15
CA LEU A 362 -22.58 1.55 18.96
C LEU A 362 -23.67 0.58 18.49
N ARG A 363 -23.37 -0.73 18.46
CA ARG A 363 -24.34 -1.79 18.11
C ARG A 363 -25.52 -1.83 19.09
N ASN A 364 -25.25 -1.72 20.39
CA ASN A 364 -26.30 -1.72 21.42
C ASN A 364 -27.30 -0.58 21.21
N GLN A 365 -26.83 0.58 20.73
CA GLN A 365 -27.66 1.75 20.40
C GLN A 365 -28.12 1.80 18.94
N ARG A 366 -27.86 0.74 18.14
CA ARG A 366 -28.20 0.63 16.72
C ARG A 366 -27.64 1.78 15.86
N ILE A 367 -26.46 2.27 16.21
CA ILE A 367 -25.78 3.33 15.48
C ILE A 367 -24.97 2.72 14.33
N PRO A 368 -25.15 3.17 13.08
CA PRO A 368 -24.33 2.73 11.97
C PRO A 368 -22.89 3.23 12.15
N TYR A 369 -21.93 2.35 11.91
CA TYR A 369 -20.52 2.68 12.02
C TYR A 369 -19.71 1.99 10.91
N GLN A 370 -18.56 2.59 10.59
CA GLN A 370 -17.63 2.06 9.61
C GLN A 370 -16.21 2.09 10.14
N MET A 371 -15.52 0.96 10.02
CA MET A 371 -14.12 0.80 10.38
C MET A 371 -13.24 1.23 9.23
N ALA A 372 -12.50 2.33 9.39
CA ALA A 372 -11.51 2.77 8.42
C ALA A 372 -10.26 1.87 8.51
N GLY A 373 -9.84 1.32 7.37
CA GLY A 373 -8.64 0.47 7.29
C GLY A 373 -8.83 -0.98 7.76
N GLY A 374 -10.06 -1.50 7.77
CA GLY A 374 -10.31 -2.93 7.90
C GLY A 374 -9.80 -3.71 6.69
N GLN A 375 -9.42 -4.97 6.88
CA GLN A 375 -9.03 -5.87 5.79
C GLN A 375 -10.27 -6.18 4.92
N SER A 376 -10.19 -5.97 3.60
CA SER A 376 -11.26 -6.41 2.69
C SER A 376 -11.48 -7.92 2.83
N PHE A 377 -12.71 -8.39 2.60
CA PHE A 377 -12.99 -9.82 2.53
C PHE A 377 -12.07 -10.53 1.53
N PHE A 378 -11.80 -9.92 0.38
CA PHE A 378 -10.91 -10.46 -0.64
C PHE A 378 -9.42 -10.34 -0.29
N ASP A 379 -9.07 -9.55 0.73
CA ASP A 379 -7.70 -9.44 1.23
C ASP A 379 -7.32 -10.55 2.22
N LYS A 380 -8.30 -11.30 2.73
CA LYS A 380 -8.07 -12.41 3.66
C LYS A 380 -7.18 -13.48 3.01
N PRO A 381 -6.16 -14.01 3.70
CA PRO A 381 -5.21 -14.95 3.11
C PRO A 381 -5.85 -16.21 2.52
N GLU A 382 -6.84 -16.76 3.22
CA GLU A 382 -7.57 -17.95 2.78
C GLU A 382 -8.41 -17.70 1.52
N ILE A 383 -8.91 -16.48 1.35
CA ILE A 383 -9.64 -16.07 0.17
C ILE A 383 -8.67 -15.89 -0.99
N LYS A 384 -7.54 -15.22 -0.77
CA LYS A 384 -6.47 -15.07 -1.77
C LYS A 384 -5.90 -16.41 -2.26
N ASP A 385 -5.79 -17.40 -1.38
CA ASP A 385 -5.35 -18.75 -1.76
C ASP A 385 -6.31 -19.36 -2.78
N VAL A 386 -7.63 -19.33 -2.53
CA VAL A 386 -8.63 -19.82 -3.50
C VAL A 386 -8.64 -18.98 -4.77
N LEU A 387 -8.59 -17.64 -4.64
CA LEU A 387 -8.54 -16.74 -5.79
C LEU A 387 -7.31 -16.95 -6.67
N ALA A 388 -6.18 -17.41 -6.12
CA ALA A 388 -4.99 -17.75 -6.92
C ALA A 388 -5.29 -18.88 -7.89
N TYR A 389 -6.01 -19.94 -7.47
CA TYR A 389 -6.45 -20.97 -8.41
C TYR A 389 -7.38 -20.40 -9.46
N LEU A 390 -8.38 -19.60 -9.06
CA LEU A 390 -9.34 -19.02 -10.01
C LEU A 390 -8.67 -18.11 -11.04
N ARG A 391 -7.68 -17.32 -10.60
CA ARG A 391 -6.85 -16.48 -11.47
C ARG A 391 -6.04 -17.33 -12.44
N LEU A 392 -5.43 -18.42 -11.99
CA LEU A 392 -4.67 -19.32 -12.85
C LEU A 392 -5.56 -20.04 -13.88
N LEU A 393 -6.80 -20.38 -13.51
CA LEU A 393 -7.79 -20.92 -14.45
C LEU A 393 -8.14 -19.90 -15.55
N THR A 394 -8.22 -18.62 -15.19
CA THR A 394 -8.55 -17.52 -16.11
C THR A 394 -7.35 -17.09 -16.96
N ASN A 395 -6.17 -17.06 -16.37
CA ASN A 395 -4.93 -16.60 -16.95
C ASN A 395 -3.76 -17.50 -16.49
N PRO A 396 -3.38 -18.52 -17.29
CA PRO A 396 -2.24 -19.37 -16.96
C PRO A 396 -0.90 -18.61 -16.90
N ASP A 397 -0.82 -17.41 -17.48
CA ASP A 397 0.39 -16.58 -17.45
C ASP A 397 0.54 -15.77 -16.14
N ASP A 398 -0.36 -15.98 -15.18
CA ASP A 398 -0.35 -15.34 -13.87
C ASP A 398 0.62 -16.04 -12.90
N ASP A 399 1.91 -15.70 -13.02
CA ASP A 399 2.96 -16.25 -12.16
C ASP A 399 2.74 -16.06 -10.65
N PRO A 400 2.27 -14.90 -10.13
CA PRO A 400 1.94 -14.78 -8.71
C PRO A 400 0.89 -15.80 -8.27
N ALA A 401 -0.16 -15.97 -9.08
CA ALA A 401 -1.21 -16.93 -8.82
C ALA A 401 -0.67 -18.37 -8.89
N PHE A 402 0.20 -18.66 -9.87
CA PHE A 402 0.89 -19.95 -10.00
C PHE A 402 1.70 -20.29 -8.75
N ILE A 403 2.60 -19.40 -8.31
CA ILE A 403 3.45 -19.60 -7.14
C ILE A 403 2.59 -19.83 -5.89
N ARG A 404 1.56 -19.01 -5.69
CA ARG A 404 0.68 -19.14 -4.53
C ARG A 404 -0.11 -20.46 -4.55
N ALA A 405 -0.68 -20.82 -5.70
CA ALA A 405 -1.46 -22.05 -5.85
C ALA A 405 -0.58 -23.31 -5.72
N ILE A 406 0.62 -23.34 -6.31
CA ILE A 406 1.48 -24.53 -6.26
C ILE A 406 2.09 -24.76 -4.86
N THR A 407 2.33 -23.68 -4.11
CA THR A 407 2.90 -23.75 -2.75
C THR A 407 1.85 -23.89 -1.65
N THR A 408 0.56 -23.64 -1.94
CA THR A 408 -0.51 -23.66 -0.95
C THR A 408 -1.74 -24.44 -1.43
N PRO A 409 -2.05 -25.61 -0.83
CA PRO A 409 -1.23 -26.41 0.09
C PRO A 409 0.08 -26.92 -0.55
N LYS A 410 1.07 -27.30 0.27
CA LYS A 410 2.37 -27.83 -0.23
C LYS A 410 2.17 -29.18 -0.95
N ARG A 411 2.73 -29.32 -2.15
CA ARG A 411 2.61 -30.52 -3.00
C ARG A 411 3.93 -31.08 -3.50
N GLY A 412 4.96 -31.08 -2.66
CA GLY A 412 6.26 -31.67 -3.03
C GLY A 412 7.07 -30.88 -4.07
N VAL A 413 6.59 -29.73 -4.55
CA VAL A 413 7.36 -28.81 -5.38
C VAL A 413 8.16 -27.87 -4.47
N GLY A 414 9.46 -28.14 -4.33
CA GLY A 414 10.35 -27.36 -3.48
C GLY A 414 10.89 -26.09 -4.14
N ALA A 415 11.47 -25.21 -3.31
CA ALA A 415 12.08 -23.95 -3.75
C ALA A 415 13.11 -24.14 -4.89
N GLY A 416 13.97 -25.17 -4.80
CA GLY A 416 14.97 -25.45 -5.84
C GLY A 416 14.37 -25.85 -7.19
N THR A 417 13.19 -26.48 -7.23
CA THR A 417 12.48 -26.77 -8.49
C THR A 417 11.90 -25.49 -9.08
N LEU A 418 11.29 -24.65 -8.26
CA LEU A 418 10.73 -23.37 -8.68
C LEU A 418 11.82 -22.38 -9.12
N GLU A 419 13.00 -22.43 -8.52
CA GLU A 419 14.17 -21.66 -8.92
C GLU A 419 14.67 -22.01 -10.31
N LYS A 420 14.84 -23.30 -10.61
CA LYS A 420 15.17 -23.74 -11.96
C LYS A 420 14.08 -23.36 -12.96
N LEU A 421 12.81 -23.49 -12.57
CA LEU A 421 11.66 -23.17 -13.41
C LEU A 421 11.65 -21.68 -13.78
N GLY A 422 11.79 -20.79 -12.79
CA GLY A 422 11.73 -19.36 -13.01
C GLY A 422 13.00 -18.80 -13.64
N GLY A 423 14.18 -19.38 -13.39
CA GLY A 423 15.40 -19.09 -14.14
C GLY A 423 15.25 -19.37 -15.64
N TRP A 424 14.69 -20.52 -16.00
CA TRP A 424 14.39 -20.85 -17.40
C TRP A 424 13.28 -19.97 -17.98
N ALA A 425 12.22 -19.70 -17.20
CA ALA A 425 11.13 -18.83 -17.62
C ALA A 425 11.61 -17.40 -17.93
N GLY A 426 12.54 -16.88 -17.13
CA GLY A 426 13.18 -15.58 -17.35
C GLY A 426 13.98 -15.54 -18.65
N GLN A 427 14.77 -16.60 -18.94
CA GLN A 427 15.55 -16.71 -20.18
C GLN A 427 14.67 -16.79 -21.43
N CYS A 428 13.59 -17.57 -21.37
CA CYS A 428 12.68 -17.75 -22.50
C CYS A 428 11.59 -16.67 -22.60
N GLY A 429 11.44 -15.81 -21.59
CA GLY A 429 10.38 -14.80 -21.53
C GLY A 429 8.97 -15.40 -21.43
N LYS A 430 8.82 -16.61 -20.87
CA LYS A 430 7.54 -17.32 -20.73
C LYS A 430 7.00 -17.23 -19.30
N SER A 431 5.73 -17.61 -19.10
CA SER A 431 5.16 -17.81 -17.75
C SER A 431 5.72 -19.08 -17.10
N LEU A 432 5.64 -19.15 -15.78
CA LEU A 432 6.04 -20.34 -15.02
C LEU A 432 5.20 -21.55 -15.41
N PHE A 433 3.89 -21.36 -15.61
CA PHE A 433 2.98 -22.40 -16.03
C PHE A 433 3.35 -22.96 -17.42
N ALA A 434 3.56 -22.10 -18.42
CA ALA A 434 3.99 -22.54 -19.75
C ALA A 434 5.36 -23.22 -19.70
N THR A 435 6.28 -22.68 -18.89
CA THR A 435 7.65 -23.20 -18.75
C THR A 435 7.68 -24.62 -18.19
N ALA A 436 6.71 -25.01 -17.35
CA ALA A 436 6.60 -26.36 -16.82
C ALA A 436 6.41 -27.45 -17.90
N PHE A 437 5.97 -27.06 -19.10
CA PHE A 437 5.81 -27.95 -20.25
C PHE A 437 6.98 -27.92 -21.24
N GLU A 438 7.94 -27.00 -21.07
CA GLU A 438 9.06 -26.85 -22.00
C GLU A 438 10.05 -28.02 -21.90
N PRO A 439 10.40 -28.68 -23.02
CA PRO A 439 11.36 -29.78 -23.01
C PRO A 439 12.72 -29.38 -22.42
N GLY A 440 13.20 -28.17 -22.73
CA GLY A 440 14.49 -27.68 -22.26
C GLY A 440 14.58 -27.55 -20.74
N PHE A 441 13.50 -27.12 -20.08
CA PHE A 441 13.41 -27.10 -18.62
C PHE A 441 13.34 -28.52 -18.05
N ARG A 442 12.51 -29.39 -18.63
CA ARG A 442 12.29 -30.76 -18.12
C ARG A 442 13.56 -31.60 -18.08
N VAL A 443 14.52 -31.35 -18.97
CA VAL A 443 15.83 -32.04 -18.99
C VAL A 443 16.75 -31.60 -17.84
N GLN A 444 16.54 -30.42 -17.25
CA GLN A 444 17.38 -29.88 -16.17
C GLN A 444 16.96 -30.28 -14.75
N VAL A 445 15.83 -30.98 -14.65
CA VAL A 445 15.18 -31.34 -13.38
C VAL A 445 15.08 -32.85 -13.28
N GLN A 446 15.34 -33.38 -12.08
CA GLN A 446 15.23 -34.82 -11.84
C GLN A 446 13.76 -35.25 -11.88
N ALA A 447 13.48 -36.48 -12.30
CA ALA A 447 12.10 -36.98 -12.44
C ALA A 447 11.26 -36.82 -11.15
N ALA A 448 11.84 -37.12 -9.98
CA ALA A 448 11.18 -36.97 -8.68
C ALA A 448 10.76 -35.52 -8.34
N GLN A 449 11.46 -34.52 -8.90
CA GLN A 449 11.14 -33.11 -8.73
C GLN A 449 10.13 -32.62 -9.78
N LEU A 450 10.12 -33.24 -10.97
CA LEU A 450 9.26 -32.86 -12.09
C LEU A 450 7.85 -33.44 -11.98
N GLU A 451 7.70 -34.63 -11.38
CA GLU A 451 6.41 -35.31 -11.26
C GLU A 451 5.36 -34.47 -10.50
N PRO A 452 5.62 -33.93 -9.30
CA PRO A 452 4.60 -33.15 -8.58
C PRO A 452 4.23 -31.85 -9.29
N LEU A 453 5.20 -31.23 -9.98
CA LEU A 453 4.96 -30.05 -10.82
C LEU A 453 4.06 -30.39 -12.01
N SER A 454 4.32 -31.52 -12.67
CA SER A 454 3.53 -31.97 -13.83
C SER A 454 2.10 -32.33 -13.41
N GLN A 455 1.93 -33.05 -12.30
CA GLN A 455 0.62 -33.39 -11.75
C GLN A 455 -0.20 -32.14 -11.41
N PHE A 456 0.44 -31.10 -10.85
CA PHE A 456 -0.23 -29.83 -10.59
C PHE A 456 -0.66 -29.12 -11.88
N CYS A 457 0.22 -29.00 -12.86
CA CYS A 457 -0.11 -28.34 -14.13
C CYS A 457 -1.21 -29.09 -14.90
N GLU A 458 -1.20 -30.43 -14.89
CA GLU A 458 -2.26 -31.27 -15.46
C GLU A 458 -3.60 -31.11 -14.71
N PHE A 459 -3.56 -31.01 -13.39
CA PHE A 459 -4.74 -30.71 -12.56
C PHE A 459 -5.39 -29.39 -12.96
N ILE A 460 -4.59 -28.33 -13.14
CA ILE A 460 -5.08 -27.02 -13.60
C ILE A 460 -5.65 -27.10 -15.01
N ASN A 461 -4.97 -27.74 -15.96
CA ASN A 461 -5.47 -27.93 -17.33
C ASN A 461 -6.83 -28.66 -17.35
N ARG A 462 -7.00 -29.68 -16.51
CA ARG A 462 -8.28 -30.40 -16.38
C ARG A 462 -9.39 -29.49 -15.86
N LEU A 463 -9.11 -28.65 -14.87
CA LEU A 463 -10.09 -27.68 -14.36
C LEU A 463 -10.42 -26.61 -15.40
N GLN A 464 -9.45 -26.10 -16.16
CA GLN A 464 -9.68 -25.16 -17.25
C GLN A 464 -10.59 -25.73 -18.33
N TYR A 465 -10.49 -27.03 -18.62
CA TYR A 465 -11.41 -27.68 -19.54
C TYR A 465 -12.85 -27.75 -19.01
N ARG A 466 -13.02 -27.93 -17.70
CA ARG A 466 -14.33 -28.08 -17.05
C ARG A 466 -15.04 -26.76 -16.77
N VAL A 467 -14.27 -25.70 -16.55
CA VAL A 467 -14.79 -24.39 -16.09
C VAL A 467 -15.81 -23.76 -17.02
N THR A 468 -15.78 -24.06 -18.32
CA THR A 468 -16.74 -23.55 -19.32
C THR A 468 -18.01 -24.40 -19.46
N ARG A 469 -18.06 -25.55 -18.77
CA ARG A 469 -19.09 -26.59 -18.95
C ARG A 469 -19.85 -26.94 -17.69
N GLU A 470 -19.31 -26.58 -16.52
CA GLU A 470 -19.86 -26.96 -15.23
C GLU A 470 -20.29 -25.73 -14.40
N PRO A 471 -21.29 -25.88 -13.52
CA PRO A 471 -21.71 -24.81 -12.64
C PRO A 471 -20.58 -24.30 -11.75
N ALA A 472 -20.46 -22.98 -11.63
CA ALA A 472 -19.37 -22.34 -10.88
C ALA A 472 -19.29 -22.79 -9.41
N GLY A 473 -20.44 -22.89 -8.73
CA GLY A 473 -20.49 -23.29 -7.31
C GLY A 473 -19.98 -24.71 -7.06
N GLU A 474 -20.41 -25.66 -7.89
CA GLU A 474 -20.00 -27.07 -7.77
C GLU A 474 -18.50 -27.23 -8.04
N LEU A 475 -18.01 -26.63 -9.13
CA LEU A 475 -16.60 -26.71 -9.49
C LEU A 475 -15.69 -26.00 -8.48
N ALA A 476 -16.13 -24.88 -7.90
CA ALA A 476 -15.40 -24.19 -6.83
C ALA A 476 -15.29 -25.07 -5.57
N MET A 477 -16.38 -25.72 -5.17
CA MET A 477 -16.37 -26.63 -4.01
C MET A 477 -15.48 -27.85 -4.28
N GLU A 478 -15.55 -28.43 -5.47
CA GLU A 478 -14.69 -29.55 -5.85
C GLU A 478 -13.21 -29.16 -5.87
N LEU A 479 -12.87 -27.98 -6.41
CA LEU A 479 -11.52 -27.46 -6.38
C LEU A 479 -10.98 -27.43 -4.95
N VAL A 480 -11.71 -26.80 -4.02
CA VAL A 480 -11.30 -26.64 -2.62
C VAL A 480 -11.15 -27.99 -1.90
N LYS A 481 -12.02 -28.96 -2.21
CA LYS A 481 -11.92 -30.34 -1.70
C LYS A 481 -10.73 -31.10 -2.30
N ALA A 482 -10.54 -31.02 -3.61
CA ALA A 482 -9.49 -31.73 -4.34
C ALA A 482 -8.09 -31.29 -3.91
N ILE A 483 -7.94 -30.02 -3.54
CA ILE A 483 -6.68 -29.50 -2.99
C ILE A 483 -6.49 -29.82 -1.50
N GLY A 484 -7.48 -30.40 -0.82
CA GLY A 484 -7.41 -30.72 0.61
C GLY A 484 -7.34 -29.47 1.50
N TYR A 485 -7.96 -28.35 1.09
CA TYR A 485 -7.74 -27.05 1.73
C TYR A 485 -8.19 -27.00 3.19
N GLU A 486 -9.34 -27.62 3.50
CA GLU A 486 -9.89 -27.66 4.86
C GLU A 486 -8.90 -28.33 5.82
N ALA A 487 -8.50 -29.57 5.53
CA ALA A 487 -7.52 -30.29 6.34
C ALA A 487 -6.21 -29.49 6.50
N TRP A 488 -5.72 -28.88 5.42
CA TRP A 488 -4.54 -28.04 5.47
C TRP A 488 -4.70 -26.80 6.37
N LEU A 489 -5.87 -26.16 6.42
CA LEU A 489 -6.12 -25.04 7.34
C LEU A 489 -6.04 -25.49 8.82
N TYR A 490 -6.56 -26.68 9.14
CA TYR A 490 -6.47 -27.23 10.48
C TYR A 490 -5.04 -27.63 10.86
N ASP A 491 -4.25 -28.12 9.91
CA ASP A 491 -2.85 -28.49 10.15
C ASP A 491 -1.91 -27.27 10.23
N SER A 492 -2.25 -26.16 9.56
CA SER A 492 -1.39 -24.98 9.43
C SER A 492 -1.63 -23.88 10.47
N GLU A 493 -2.75 -23.92 11.19
CA GLU A 493 -3.10 -22.91 12.19
C GLU A 493 -2.89 -23.41 13.63
N ASP A 494 -2.39 -22.51 14.49
CA ASP A 494 -2.08 -22.81 15.90
C ASP A 494 -3.32 -23.15 16.74
N SER A 495 -4.52 -22.83 16.24
CA SER A 495 -5.79 -23.02 16.96
C SER A 495 -6.88 -23.52 16.00
N PRO A 496 -7.59 -24.61 16.34
CA PRO A 496 -8.72 -25.11 15.56
C PRO A 496 -9.81 -24.07 15.30
N ARG A 497 -10.03 -23.15 16.24
CA ARG A 497 -11.01 -22.07 16.10
C ARG A 497 -10.63 -21.07 14.99
N ILE A 498 -9.34 -20.83 14.79
CA ILE A 498 -8.85 -19.94 13.72
C ILE A 498 -9.05 -20.65 12.37
N ALA A 499 -8.67 -21.92 12.29
CA ALA A 499 -8.89 -22.75 11.11
C ALA A 499 -10.38 -22.80 10.72
N GLU A 500 -11.27 -23.05 11.68
CA GLU A 500 -12.72 -23.05 11.49
C GLU A 500 -13.24 -21.72 10.94
N THR A 501 -12.74 -20.59 11.49
CA THR A 501 -13.12 -19.25 11.02
C THR A 501 -12.68 -19.01 9.57
N LYS A 502 -11.45 -19.42 9.22
CA LYS A 502 -10.94 -19.33 7.84
C LYS A 502 -11.72 -20.22 6.90
N TRP A 503 -12.02 -21.44 7.32
CA TRP A 503 -12.82 -22.38 6.54
C TRP A 503 -14.22 -21.84 6.26
N LYS A 504 -14.86 -21.24 7.27
CA LYS A 504 -16.13 -20.54 7.10
C LYS A 504 -16.05 -19.43 6.04
N ASN A 505 -14.97 -18.63 6.05
CA ASN A 505 -14.78 -17.59 5.02
C ASN A 505 -14.68 -18.20 3.61
N VAL A 506 -13.97 -19.33 3.45
CA VAL A 506 -13.89 -20.05 2.16
C VAL A 506 -15.25 -20.55 1.72
N LEU A 507 -16.03 -21.15 2.62
CA LEU A 507 -17.39 -21.59 2.32
C LEU A 507 -18.32 -20.42 1.94
N GLU A 508 -18.16 -19.26 2.59
CA GLU A 508 -18.89 -18.03 2.22
C GLU A 508 -18.53 -17.57 0.79
N LEU A 509 -17.25 -17.63 0.40
CA LEU A 509 -16.83 -17.33 -0.98
C LEU A 509 -17.43 -18.31 -1.98
N VAL A 510 -17.38 -19.62 -1.70
CA VAL A 510 -17.94 -20.66 -2.58
C VAL A 510 -19.46 -20.50 -2.72
N ALA A 511 -20.17 -20.23 -1.63
CA ALA A 511 -21.60 -19.96 -1.65
C ALA A 511 -21.93 -18.69 -2.44
N TRP A 512 -21.11 -17.64 -2.31
CA TRP A 512 -21.24 -16.42 -3.09
C TRP A 512 -21.04 -16.70 -4.60
N LEU A 513 -20.01 -17.46 -4.97
CA LEU A 513 -19.74 -17.88 -6.35
C LEU A 513 -20.90 -18.70 -6.93
N ALA A 514 -21.46 -19.63 -6.15
CA ALA A 514 -22.60 -20.42 -6.55
C ALA A 514 -23.82 -19.55 -6.85
N LYS A 515 -24.22 -18.69 -5.90
CA LYS A 515 -25.37 -17.80 -6.03
C LYS A 515 -25.21 -16.82 -7.19
N LYS A 516 -24.02 -16.25 -7.37
CA LYS A 516 -23.74 -15.31 -8.46
C LYS A 516 -23.65 -15.98 -9.82
N GLY A 517 -23.08 -17.18 -9.89
CA GLY A 517 -23.03 -17.98 -11.12
C GLY A 517 -24.42 -18.35 -11.61
N GLU A 518 -25.31 -18.78 -10.70
CA GLU A 518 -26.70 -19.11 -11.03
C GLU A 518 -27.51 -17.87 -11.45
N ALA A 519 -27.43 -16.78 -10.68
CA ALA A 519 -28.20 -15.57 -10.95
C ALA A 519 -27.80 -14.86 -12.25
N ASP A 520 -26.49 -14.79 -12.54
CA ASP A 520 -25.96 -14.07 -13.71
C ASP A 520 -25.71 -15.00 -14.91
N GLY A 521 -25.94 -16.32 -14.78
CA GLY A 521 -25.60 -17.32 -15.80
C GLY A 521 -24.10 -17.42 -16.09
N LYS A 522 -23.25 -17.09 -15.10
CA LYS A 522 -21.81 -16.94 -15.27
C LYS A 522 -21.04 -18.18 -14.83
N ASN A 523 -20.00 -18.50 -15.59
CA ASN A 523 -19.02 -19.51 -15.21
C ASN A 523 -17.95 -18.95 -14.25
N LEU A 524 -17.08 -19.83 -13.72
CA LEU A 524 -16.09 -19.46 -12.72
C LEU A 524 -15.05 -18.44 -13.23
N ILE A 525 -14.73 -18.45 -14.53
CA ILE A 525 -13.82 -17.47 -15.16
C ILE A 525 -14.46 -16.09 -15.12
N GLU A 526 -15.71 -15.97 -15.58
CA GLU A 526 -16.44 -14.70 -15.62
C GLU A 526 -16.68 -14.13 -14.21
N LEU A 527 -16.89 -15.00 -13.23
CA LEU A 527 -16.97 -14.62 -11.82
C LEU A 527 -15.60 -14.18 -11.27
N SER A 528 -14.50 -14.84 -11.64
CA SER A 528 -13.15 -14.41 -11.26
C SER A 528 -12.82 -13.01 -11.80
N GLN A 529 -13.20 -12.72 -13.04
CA GLN A 529 -13.09 -11.38 -13.63
C GLN A 529 -13.97 -10.36 -12.91
N THR A 530 -15.20 -10.76 -12.52
CA THR A 530 -16.10 -9.93 -11.72
C THR A 530 -15.49 -9.63 -10.35
N ILE A 531 -14.86 -10.59 -9.68
CA ILE A 531 -14.14 -10.38 -8.42
C ILE A 531 -12.97 -9.43 -8.61
N ALA A 532 -12.15 -9.61 -9.66
CA ALA A 532 -11.06 -8.70 -9.95
C ALA A 532 -11.55 -7.25 -10.14
N LEU A 533 -12.68 -7.07 -10.83
CA LEU A 533 -13.34 -5.77 -10.96
C LEU A 533 -13.83 -5.26 -9.59
N ILE A 534 -14.49 -6.09 -8.79
CA ILE A 534 -14.97 -5.73 -7.44
C ILE A 534 -13.80 -5.31 -6.56
N THR A 535 -12.70 -6.06 -6.50
CA THR A 535 -11.52 -5.69 -5.70
C THR A 535 -10.87 -4.39 -6.20
N MET A 536 -10.88 -4.14 -7.51
CA MET A 536 -10.44 -2.84 -8.07
C MET A 536 -11.38 -1.69 -7.68
N LEU A 537 -12.68 -1.99 -7.63
CA LEU A 537 -13.74 -1.07 -7.26
C LEU A 537 -13.88 -0.92 -5.75
N GLU A 538 -13.50 -1.85 -4.88
CA GLU A 538 -13.59 -1.68 -3.41
C GLU A 538 -12.63 -0.60 -2.90
N GLY A 539 -11.62 -0.22 -3.70
CA GLY A 539 -10.85 1.00 -3.47
C GLY A 539 -11.53 2.28 -3.98
N ARG A 540 -12.66 2.18 -4.68
CA ARG A 540 -13.50 3.26 -5.24
C ARG A 540 -14.86 3.20 -4.53
N ASP A 541 -15.16 4.19 -3.71
CA ASP A 541 -16.40 4.27 -2.93
C ASP A 541 -16.46 3.36 -1.68
N GLU A 542 -15.73 3.77 -0.64
CA GLU A 542 -16.44 3.94 0.63
C GLU A 542 -17.40 5.11 0.42
N GLY A 543 -18.59 4.85 -0.12
CA GLY A 543 -19.60 5.89 -0.32
C GLY A 543 -19.86 6.68 0.98
N GLU A 544 -20.47 7.86 0.84
CA GLU A 544 -20.97 8.67 1.96
C GLU A 544 -22.13 7.95 2.69
N VAL A 545 -21.86 6.77 3.26
CA VAL A 545 -22.76 6.09 4.18
C VAL A 545 -22.81 6.95 5.43
N ASP A 546 -24.03 7.30 5.85
CA ASP A 546 -24.25 8.02 7.10
C ASP A 546 -23.93 7.10 8.29
N ALA A 547 -22.66 7.07 8.68
CA ALA A 547 -22.11 6.17 9.68
C ALA A 547 -20.94 6.81 10.43
N VAL A 548 -20.85 6.53 11.73
CA VAL A 548 -19.75 6.97 12.58
C VAL A 548 -18.45 6.34 12.10
N LYS A 549 -17.40 7.15 11.93
CA LYS A 549 -16.10 6.67 11.45
C LYS A 549 -15.25 6.21 12.63
N MET A 550 -14.86 4.95 12.65
CA MET A 550 -13.96 4.39 13.65
C MET A 550 -12.61 4.13 13.02
N SER A 551 -11.53 4.63 13.63
CA SER A 551 -10.20 4.52 13.04
C SER A 551 -9.09 4.57 14.08
N THR A 552 -7.93 4.03 13.73
CA THR A 552 -6.72 4.33 14.51
C THR A 552 -6.24 5.74 14.21
N LEU A 553 -5.52 6.36 15.15
CA LEU A 553 -4.82 7.64 14.91
C LEU A 553 -3.89 7.60 13.68
N HIS A 554 -3.34 6.44 13.32
CA HIS A 554 -2.49 6.30 12.14
C HIS A 554 -3.29 6.30 10.83
N ALA A 555 -4.47 5.66 10.85
CA ALA A 555 -5.34 5.56 9.68
C ALA A 555 -6.18 6.83 9.47
N SER A 556 -6.28 7.73 10.46
CA SER A 556 -6.93 9.03 10.31
C SER A 556 -6.06 10.09 9.63
N LYS A 557 -4.79 9.79 9.33
CA LYS A 557 -3.88 10.73 8.67
C LYS A 557 -4.45 11.21 7.33
N GLY A 558 -4.47 12.53 7.15
CA GLY A 558 -5.03 13.18 5.95
C GLY A 558 -6.55 13.39 5.99
N LEU A 559 -7.26 12.77 6.93
CA LEU A 559 -8.71 12.92 7.09
C LEU A 559 -9.06 14.11 7.99
N GLU A 560 -10.33 14.52 7.94
CA GLU A 560 -10.91 15.56 8.77
C GLU A 560 -12.37 15.23 9.06
N TYR A 561 -12.80 15.53 10.28
CA TYR A 561 -14.16 15.30 10.75
C TYR A 561 -14.61 16.52 11.56
N PRO A 562 -15.88 16.93 11.45
CA PRO A 562 -16.42 18.01 12.28
C PRO A 562 -16.29 17.72 13.78
N TYR A 563 -16.58 16.49 14.21
CA TYR A 563 -16.55 16.09 15.62
C TYR A 563 -15.68 14.85 15.82
N VAL A 564 -14.74 14.92 16.77
CA VAL A 564 -13.77 13.85 17.03
C VAL A 564 -13.73 13.50 18.51
N PHE A 565 -13.87 12.22 18.81
CA PHE A 565 -13.55 11.61 20.09
C PHE A 565 -12.17 10.95 19.97
N LEU A 566 -11.24 11.25 20.90
CA LEU A 566 -9.88 10.70 20.95
C LEU A 566 -9.69 9.83 22.19
#